data_AF-A0A922ZC99-F1
#
_entry.id   AF-A0A922ZC99-F1
#
_cell.length_a   1.000
_cell.length_b   1.000
_cell.length_c   1.000
_cell.angle_alpha   90.00
_cell.angle_beta   90.00
_cell.angle_gamma   90.00
#
_symmetry.space_group_name_H-M   'P 1'
#
loop_
_entity.id
_entity.type
_entity.pdbx_description
1 polymer ?
#
loop_
_entity_poly.entity_id
_entity_poly.type
_entity_poly.pdbx_seq_one_letter_code
_entity_poly.pdbx_strand_id
1 'polypeptide(L)'
;MNHLTSELIQEYLDGLVTTDIRNSIEIHLDDCNICRDKMKSYQAIDSALKTMPCENANPYFTQRVMERLGIKESPSIIWSIFKNLAPLLGLIIIVGVIYAALRFTGKLEGSGVGDTVTATQSVYNTAASGISSGISSFTGWMKNIFPFLYTKNSYGIVVYLLILFIIVALLDKFIFMPIVKRKM
;
A
#
# COMPACT_ATOMS: atom_id res chain seq x y z
N MET A 1 30.48 -47.48 -21.39
CA MET A 1 29.90 -46.57 -20.40
C MET A 1 29.06 -45.56 -21.16
N ASN A 2 27.80 -45.36 -20.78
CA ASN A 2 26.95 -44.37 -21.42
C ASN A 2 27.34 -42.98 -20.90
N HIS A 3 27.66 -42.06 -21.82
CA HIS A 3 27.96 -40.67 -21.48
C HIS A 3 26.68 -39.88 -21.26
N LEU A 4 26.78 -38.76 -20.54
CA LEU A 4 25.69 -37.79 -20.43
C LEU A 4 25.36 -37.21 -21.81
N THR A 5 24.08 -37.05 -22.08
CA THR A 5 23.59 -36.36 -23.28
C THR A 5 23.80 -34.86 -23.14
N SER A 6 23.86 -34.15 -24.26
CA SER A 6 24.03 -32.69 -24.26
C SER A 6 22.87 -31.98 -23.57
N GLU A 7 21.66 -32.48 -23.79
CA GLU A 7 20.42 -31.96 -23.21
C GLU A 7 20.46 -32.04 -21.68
N LEU A 8 20.90 -33.18 -21.13
CA LEU A 8 20.97 -33.38 -19.68
C LEU A 8 22.04 -32.51 -19.03
N ILE A 9 23.16 -32.24 -19.72
CA ILE A 9 24.19 -31.29 -19.26
C ILE A 9 23.63 -29.86 -19.24
N GLN A 10 22.88 -29.46 -20.26
CA GLN A 10 22.25 -28.13 -20.32
C GLN A 10 21.18 -27.96 -19.23
N GLU A 11 20.27 -28.92 -19.07
CA GLU A 11 19.26 -28.90 -18.01
C GLU A 11 19.88 -28.84 -16.61
N TYR A 12 21.03 -29.50 -16.41
CA TYR A 12 21.79 -29.41 -15.16
C TYR A 12 22.31 -28.00 -14.92
N LEU A 13 22.90 -27.36 -15.94
CA LEU A 13 23.43 -25.99 -15.85
C LEU A 13 22.32 -24.95 -15.65
N ASP A 14 21.16 -25.15 -16.27
CA ASP A 14 19.99 -24.29 -16.11
C ASP A 14 19.27 -24.50 -14.76
N GLY A 15 19.65 -25.54 -14.01
CA GLY A 15 19.07 -25.87 -12.72
C GLY A 15 17.67 -26.49 -12.80
N LEU A 16 17.30 -27.05 -13.95
CA LEU A 16 15.98 -27.63 -14.22
C LEU A 16 15.87 -29.11 -13.81
N VAL A 17 16.99 -29.76 -13.49
CA VAL A 17 17.03 -31.16 -13.04
C VAL A 17 16.55 -31.32 -11.60
N THR A 18 15.91 -32.46 -11.30
CA THR A 18 15.53 -32.83 -9.93
C THR A 18 16.76 -33.17 -9.09
N THR A 19 16.61 -33.15 -7.76
CA THR A 19 17.71 -33.43 -6.81
C THR A 19 18.32 -34.83 -7.02
N ASP A 20 17.51 -35.84 -7.31
CA ASP A 20 17.98 -37.20 -7.52
C ASP A 20 18.84 -37.31 -8.79
N ILE A 21 18.40 -36.66 -9.87
CA ILE A 21 19.14 -36.61 -11.14
C ILE A 21 20.44 -35.82 -10.97
N ARG A 22 20.40 -34.69 -10.27
CA ARG A 22 21.59 -33.89 -9.92
C ARG A 22 22.66 -34.75 -9.25
N ASN A 23 22.30 -35.52 -8.22
CA ASN A 23 23.25 -36.38 -7.51
C ASN A 23 23.86 -37.44 -8.45
N SER A 24 23.04 -38.06 -9.31
CA SER A 24 23.54 -39.05 -10.27
C SER A 24 24.51 -38.46 -11.30
N ILE A 25 24.28 -37.21 -11.73
CA ILE A 25 25.15 -36.48 -12.65
C ILE A 25 26.47 -36.16 -11.95
N GLU A 26 26.44 -35.71 -10.70
CA GLU A 26 27.64 -35.39 -9.92
C GLU A 26 28.53 -36.61 -9.74
N ILE A 27 27.95 -37.75 -9.35
CA ILE A 27 28.67 -39.03 -9.27
C ILE A 27 29.29 -39.39 -10.63
N HIS A 28 28.54 -39.22 -11.73
CA HIS A 28 29.07 -39.51 -13.07
C HIS A 28 30.21 -38.57 -13.48
N LEU A 29 30.14 -37.28 -13.11
CA LEU A 29 31.17 -36.30 -13.42
C LEU A 29 32.46 -36.56 -12.62
N ASP A 30 32.33 -37.12 -11.42
CA ASP A 30 33.47 -37.55 -10.60
C ASP A 30 34.26 -38.69 -11.28
N ASP A 31 33.57 -39.62 -11.94
CA ASP A 31 34.21 -40.78 -12.59
C ASP A 31 34.57 -40.56 -14.07
N CYS A 32 33.88 -39.65 -14.79
CA CYS A 32 34.02 -39.51 -16.25
C CYS A 32 34.68 -38.20 -16.69
N ASN A 33 35.97 -38.27 -17.06
CA ASN A 33 36.73 -37.13 -17.58
C ASN A 33 36.12 -36.51 -18.85
N ILE A 34 35.60 -37.33 -19.77
CA ILE A 34 35.01 -36.85 -21.04
C ILE A 34 33.77 -35.97 -20.77
N CYS A 35 32.90 -36.40 -19.86
CA CYS A 35 31.72 -35.62 -19.49
C CYS A 35 32.10 -34.36 -18.73
N ARG A 36 33.15 -34.40 -17.91
CA ARG A 36 33.69 -33.23 -17.21
C ARG A 36 34.24 -32.17 -18.16
N ASP A 37 34.97 -32.57 -19.20
CA ASP A 37 35.50 -31.63 -20.19
C ASP A 37 34.40 -31.03 -21.07
N LYS A 38 33.37 -31.81 -21.43
CA LYS A 38 32.16 -31.29 -22.06
C LYS A 38 31.45 -30.27 -21.16
N MET A 39 31.26 -30.59 -19.87
CA MET A 39 30.64 -29.68 -18.90
C MET A 39 31.39 -28.34 -18.81
N LYS A 40 32.73 -28.37 -18.72
CA LYS A 40 33.55 -27.14 -18.71
C LYS A 40 33.35 -26.30 -19.97
N SER A 41 33.19 -26.95 -21.13
CA SER A 41 32.97 -26.26 -22.40
C SER A 41 31.62 -25.52 -22.41
N TYR A 42 30.55 -26.15 -21.91
CA TYR A 42 29.25 -25.50 -21.75
C TYR A 42 29.27 -24.38 -20.69
N GLN A 43 29.95 -24.58 -19.57
CA GLN A 43 30.14 -23.54 -18.54
C GLN A 43 30.88 -22.31 -19.09
N ALA A 44 31.87 -22.51 -19.97
CA ALA A 44 32.57 -21.41 -20.64
C ALA A 44 31.62 -20.60 -21.55
N ILE A 45 30.71 -21.27 -22.26
CA ILE A 45 29.70 -20.60 -23.10
C ILE A 45 28.69 -19.84 -22.22
N ASP A 46 28.15 -20.47 -21.19
CA ASP A 46 27.19 -19.84 -20.27
C ASP A 46 27.78 -18.61 -19.56
N SER A 47 29.02 -18.69 -19.08
CA SER A 47 29.72 -17.55 -18.49
C SER A 47 30.01 -16.43 -19.51
N ALA A 48 30.36 -16.79 -20.75
CA ALA A 48 30.49 -15.80 -21.83
C ALA A 48 29.15 -15.10 -22.14
N LEU A 49 28.03 -15.83 -22.14
CA LEU A 49 26.70 -15.24 -22.33
C LEU A 49 26.29 -14.34 -21.17
N LYS A 50 26.56 -14.74 -19.93
CA LYS A 50 26.26 -13.94 -18.72
C LYS A 50 27.07 -12.66 -18.60
N THR A 51 28.24 -12.61 -19.23
CA THR A 51 29.09 -11.40 -19.25
C THR A 51 28.74 -10.44 -20.37
N MET A 52 27.89 -10.84 -21.33
CA MET A 52 27.41 -9.93 -22.35
C MET A 52 26.56 -8.82 -21.70
N PRO A 53 26.73 -7.56 -22.10
CA PRO A 53 25.92 -6.48 -21.59
C PRO A 53 24.46 -6.71 -22.01
N CYS A 54 23.60 -6.99 -21.03
CA CYS A 54 22.17 -6.98 -21.27
C CYS A 54 21.76 -5.55 -21.61
N GLU A 55 21.27 -5.33 -22.83
CA GLU A 55 20.61 -4.07 -23.16
C GLU A 55 19.42 -3.89 -22.21
N ASN A 56 19.41 -2.78 -21.49
CA ASN A 56 18.26 -2.45 -20.65
C ASN A 56 17.04 -2.33 -21.55
N ALA A 57 16.02 -3.16 -21.29
CA ALA A 57 14.74 -3.01 -21.95
C ALA A 57 14.24 -1.57 -21.73
N ASN A 58 13.54 -1.03 -22.74
CA ASN A 58 12.87 0.26 -22.61
C ASN A 58 12.02 0.25 -21.31
N PRO A 59 12.05 1.31 -20.47
CA PRO A 59 11.35 1.33 -19.18
C PRO A 59 9.84 1.06 -19.29
N TYR A 60 9.25 1.28 -20.46
CA TYR A 60 7.83 0.99 -20.75
C TYR A 60 7.59 -0.38 -21.37
N PHE A 61 8.61 -1.22 -21.55
CA PHE A 61 8.48 -2.54 -22.18
C PHE A 61 7.50 -3.43 -21.41
N THR A 62 7.72 -3.58 -20.10
CA THR A 62 6.84 -4.36 -19.23
C THR A 62 5.40 -3.85 -19.29
N GLN A 63 5.21 -2.53 -19.17
CA GLN A 63 3.89 -1.93 -19.27
C GLN A 63 3.19 -2.27 -20.60
N ARG A 64 3.90 -2.12 -21.74
CA ARG A 64 3.33 -2.44 -23.06
C ARG A 64 3.00 -3.91 -23.25
N VAL A 65 3.83 -4.81 -22.72
CA VAL A 65 3.57 -6.27 -22.79
C VAL A 65 2.35 -6.61 -21.94
N MET A 66 2.28 -6.10 -20.71
CA MET A 66 1.16 -6.33 -19.80
C MET A 66 -0.15 -5.74 -20.34
N GLU A 67 -0.10 -4.55 -20.94
CA GLU A 67 -1.24 -3.94 -21.64
C GLU A 67 -1.74 -4.83 -22.80
N ARG A 68 -0.82 -5.40 -23.60
CA ARG A 68 -1.19 -6.32 -24.69
C ARG A 68 -1.76 -7.65 -24.20
N LEU A 69 -1.29 -8.15 -23.06
CA LEU A 69 -1.83 -9.34 -22.41
C LEU A 69 -3.20 -9.09 -21.74
N GLY A 70 -3.69 -7.85 -21.72
CA GLY A 70 -4.92 -7.48 -21.04
C GLY A 70 -4.81 -7.52 -19.51
N ILE A 71 -3.61 -7.79 -18.98
CA ILE A 71 -3.32 -7.77 -17.55
C ILE A 71 -2.97 -6.33 -17.20
N LYS A 72 -3.99 -5.48 -17.08
CA LYS A 72 -3.80 -4.19 -16.45
C LYS A 72 -3.67 -4.43 -14.95
N GLU A 73 -2.46 -4.27 -14.42
CA GLU A 73 -2.28 -3.93 -13.02
C GLU A 73 -3.03 -2.61 -12.80
N SER A 74 -4.30 -2.67 -12.39
CA SER A 74 -4.96 -1.46 -11.93
C SER A 74 -4.26 -1.12 -10.61
N PRO A 75 -3.48 -0.02 -10.51
CA PRO A 75 -3.14 0.47 -9.20
C PRO A 75 -4.48 0.75 -8.54
N SER A 76 -4.84 -0.08 -7.57
CA SER A 76 -6.12 0.05 -6.89
C SER A 76 -6.17 1.46 -6.36
N ILE A 77 -7.03 2.29 -6.97
CA ILE A 77 -7.15 3.72 -6.63
C ILE A 77 -7.45 3.83 -5.13
N ILE A 78 -8.15 2.83 -4.58
CA ILE A 78 -8.37 2.60 -3.16
C ILE A 78 -7.04 2.53 -2.39
N TRP A 79 -6.05 1.75 -2.82
CA TRP A 79 -4.75 1.68 -2.13
C TRP A 79 -3.97 3.00 -2.18
N SER A 80 -4.08 3.74 -3.28
CA SER A 80 -3.46 5.07 -3.40
C SER A 80 -4.16 6.11 -2.50
N ILE A 81 -5.49 6.04 -2.40
CA ILE A 81 -6.29 6.85 -1.46
C ILE A 81 -5.96 6.46 -0.02
N PHE A 82 -5.92 5.17 0.34
CA PHE A 82 -5.59 4.70 1.69
C PHE A 82 -4.18 5.12 2.12
N LYS A 83 -3.20 5.07 1.21
CA LYS A 83 -1.85 5.57 1.48
C LYS A 83 -1.82 7.05 1.83
N ASN A 84 -2.61 7.87 1.13
CA ASN A 84 -2.69 9.30 1.39
C ASN A 84 -3.61 9.64 2.58
N LEU A 85 -4.52 8.75 2.96
CA LEU A 85 -5.44 8.94 4.08
C LEU A 85 -4.85 8.53 5.43
N ALA A 86 -3.88 7.61 5.43
CA ALA A 86 -3.18 7.16 6.64
C ALA A 86 -2.63 8.29 7.53
N PRO A 87 -1.90 9.32 7.00
CA PRO A 87 -1.45 10.44 7.83
C PRO A 87 -2.60 11.29 8.38
N LEU A 88 -3.71 11.39 7.64
CA LEU A 88 -4.89 12.16 8.06
C LEU A 88 -5.62 11.45 9.20
N LEU A 89 -5.78 10.13 9.11
CA LEU A 89 -6.32 9.30 10.20
C LEU A 89 -5.42 9.34 11.44
N GLY A 90 -4.10 9.29 11.26
CA GLY A 90 -3.15 9.46 12.37
C GLY A 90 -3.31 10.79 13.09
N LEU A 91 -3.47 11.90 12.34
CA LEU A 91 -3.69 13.22 12.92
C LEU A 91 -5.01 13.29 13.68
N ILE A 92 -6.09 12.74 13.12
CA ILE A 92 -7.41 12.70 13.79
C ILE A 92 -7.32 11.92 15.11
N ILE A 93 -6.60 10.79 15.14
CA ILE A 93 -6.39 10.00 16.36
C ILE A 93 -5.60 10.80 17.40
N ILE A 94 -4.50 11.45 17.00
CA ILE A 94 -3.68 12.27 17.92
C ILE A 94 -4.53 13.41 18.52
N VAL A 95 -5.27 14.13 17.70
CA VAL A 95 -6.16 15.21 18.16
C VAL A 95 -7.25 14.67 19.09
N GLY A 96 -7.83 13.50 18.77
CA GLY A 96 -8.81 12.83 19.62
C GLY A 96 -8.26 12.43 20.99
N VAL A 97 -7.03 11.91 21.04
CA VAL A 97 -6.35 11.53 22.29
C VAL A 97 -6.04 12.78 23.13
N ILE A 98 -5.55 13.86 22.52
CA ILE A 98 -5.29 15.13 23.22
C ILE A 98 -6.59 15.69 23.78
N TYR A 99 -7.66 15.71 22.99
CA TYR A 99 -8.97 16.17 23.44
C TYR A 99 -9.51 15.34 24.61
N ALA A 100 -9.42 14.00 24.52
CA ALA A 100 -9.84 13.10 25.58
C ALA A 100 -9.01 13.29 26.86
N ALA A 101 -7.69 13.45 26.75
CA ALA A 101 -6.80 13.70 27.88
C ALA A 101 -7.10 15.05 28.56
N LEU A 102 -7.33 16.11 27.79
CA LEU A 102 -7.71 17.43 28.32
C LEU A 102 -9.08 17.41 29.01
N ARG A 103 -10.01 16.59 28.51
CA ARG A 103 -11.32 16.41 29.12
C ARG A 103 -11.24 15.62 30.42
N PHE A 104 -10.48 14.53 30.44
CA PHE A 104 -10.35 13.66 31.62
C PHE A 104 -9.56 14.32 32.76
N THR A 105 -8.61 15.20 32.42
CA THR A 105 -7.83 15.97 33.42
C THR A 105 -8.59 17.15 34.02
N GLY A 106 -9.85 17.39 33.63
CA GLY A 106 -10.67 18.50 34.17
C GLY A 106 -10.19 19.90 33.77
N LYS A 107 -9.13 20.01 32.97
CA LYS A 107 -8.56 21.30 32.54
C LYS A 107 -9.40 22.05 31.50
N LEU A 108 -10.42 21.40 30.92
CA LEU A 108 -11.38 22.06 30.04
C LEU A 108 -12.54 22.74 30.79
N GLU A 109 -12.76 22.42 32.07
CA GLU A 109 -13.82 23.02 32.89
C GLU A 109 -13.29 24.00 33.96
N GLY A 110 -11.97 24.03 34.19
CA GLY A 110 -11.31 24.94 35.15
C GLY A 110 -10.50 26.05 34.47
N SER A 111 -10.94 27.28 34.65
CA SER A 111 -10.25 28.54 34.34
C SER A 111 -8.81 28.58 34.88
N GLY A 112 -7.82 28.12 34.09
CA GLY A 112 -6.44 28.04 34.59
C GLY A 112 -5.35 27.77 33.54
N VAL A 113 -5.53 28.20 32.29
CA VAL A 113 -4.42 28.31 31.32
C VAL A 113 -3.99 29.79 31.22
N GLY A 114 -3.89 30.43 32.39
CA GLY A 114 -3.80 31.89 32.51
C GLY A 114 -2.37 32.45 32.59
N ASP A 115 -1.42 31.76 33.22
CA ASP A 115 -0.26 32.48 33.77
C ASP A 115 1.12 32.04 33.25
N THR A 116 1.21 31.16 32.26
CA THR A 116 2.50 30.87 31.62
C THR A 116 2.51 31.20 30.13
N VAL A 117 3.19 32.32 29.86
CA VAL A 117 3.68 32.83 28.57
C VAL A 117 2.77 33.85 27.85
N THR A 118 2.90 35.12 28.26
CA THR A 118 2.33 36.32 27.61
C THR A 118 2.72 36.48 26.13
N ALA A 119 3.82 35.88 25.68
CA ALA A 119 4.20 35.84 24.27
C ALA A 119 3.49 34.73 23.46
N THR A 120 3.03 33.66 24.11
CA THR A 120 2.29 32.56 23.47
C THR A 120 0.79 32.86 23.45
N GLN A 121 0.30 33.73 24.34
CA GLN A 121 -1.12 34.02 24.48
C GLN A 121 -1.70 34.80 23.30
N SER A 122 -0.93 35.67 22.63
CA SER A 122 -1.40 36.36 21.42
C SER A 122 -1.49 35.42 20.22
N VAL A 123 -0.50 34.51 20.07
CA VAL A 123 -0.49 33.48 19.02
C VAL A 123 -1.58 32.43 19.29
N TYR A 124 -1.76 32.02 20.55
CA TYR A 124 -2.82 31.12 20.97
C TYR A 124 -4.19 31.76 20.77
N ASN A 125 -4.39 33.03 21.14
CA ASN A 125 -5.68 33.70 20.95
C ASN A 125 -5.99 33.92 19.46
N THR A 126 -4.99 34.19 18.62
CA THR A 126 -5.19 34.38 17.17
C THR A 126 -5.41 33.05 16.44
N ALA A 127 -4.65 32.02 16.79
CA ALA A 127 -4.84 30.67 16.24
C ALA A 127 -6.13 30.04 16.76
N ALA A 128 -6.44 30.20 18.04
CA ALA A 128 -7.68 29.72 18.64
C ALA A 128 -8.90 30.51 18.12
N SER A 129 -8.81 31.82 17.86
CA SER A 129 -9.91 32.57 17.24
C SER A 129 -10.13 32.16 15.79
N GLY A 130 -9.07 31.93 15.02
CA GLY A 130 -9.16 31.43 13.65
C GLY A 130 -9.75 30.00 13.60
N ILE A 131 -9.23 29.10 14.44
CA ILE A 131 -9.71 27.71 14.51
C ILE A 131 -11.14 27.65 15.07
N SER A 132 -11.46 28.41 16.11
CA SER A 132 -12.82 28.44 16.66
C SER A 132 -13.83 29.09 15.71
N SER A 133 -13.42 30.11 14.94
CA SER A 133 -14.26 30.66 13.86
C SER A 133 -14.53 29.61 12.79
N GLY A 134 -13.50 28.91 12.31
CA GLY A 134 -13.66 27.83 11.32
C GLY A 134 -14.50 26.66 11.84
N ILE A 135 -14.26 26.22 13.07
CA ILE A 135 -15.05 25.17 13.72
C ILE A 135 -16.48 25.64 13.96
N SER A 136 -16.73 26.89 14.36
CA SER A 136 -18.09 27.40 14.58
C SER A 136 -18.88 27.57 13.28
N SER A 137 -18.24 28.03 12.20
CA SER A 137 -18.84 28.08 10.86
C SER A 137 -19.13 26.67 10.33
N PHE A 138 -18.19 25.74 10.51
CA PHE A 138 -18.39 24.33 10.16
C PHE A 138 -19.49 23.69 11.00
N THR A 139 -19.53 23.96 12.30
CA THR A 139 -20.56 23.46 13.24
C THR A 139 -21.93 24.05 12.90
N GLY A 140 -22.02 25.33 12.55
CA GLY A 140 -23.26 25.99 12.13
C GLY A 140 -23.78 25.44 10.80
N TRP A 141 -22.88 25.26 9.83
CA TRP A 141 -23.19 24.60 8.56
C TRP A 141 -23.63 23.14 8.77
N MET A 142 -22.89 22.38 9.57
CA MET A 142 -23.22 21.00 9.96
C MET A 142 -24.57 20.93 10.69
N LYS A 143 -24.89 21.89 11.55
CA LYS A 143 -26.17 21.95 12.26
C LYS A 143 -27.33 22.28 11.31
N ASN A 144 -27.11 23.13 10.31
CA ASN A 144 -28.12 23.44 9.30
C ASN A 144 -28.37 22.29 8.34
N ILE A 145 -27.33 21.53 7.97
CA ILE A 145 -27.47 20.39 7.06
C ILE A 145 -27.91 19.13 7.80
N PHE A 146 -27.43 18.94 9.03
CA PHE A 146 -27.69 17.76 9.86
C PHE A 146 -28.21 18.16 11.25
N PRO A 147 -29.39 18.79 11.34
CA PRO A 147 -29.96 19.27 12.61
C PRO A 147 -30.21 18.14 13.61
N PHE A 148 -30.37 16.91 13.14
CA PHE A 148 -30.60 15.71 13.96
C PHE A 148 -29.33 15.18 14.66
N LEU A 149 -28.12 15.60 14.27
CA LEU A 149 -26.88 15.24 14.98
C LEU A 149 -26.72 15.99 16.31
N TYR A 150 -27.47 17.09 16.48
CA TYR A 150 -27.40 17.98 17.63
C TYR A 150 -28.63 17.87 18.55
N THR A 151 -29.57 16.97 18.27
CA THR A 151 -30.65 16.64 19.20
C THR A 151 -30.12 15.68 20.26
N LYS A 152 -30.49 15.87 21.54
CA LYS A 152 -30.00 15.08 22.69
C LYS A 152 -30.37 13.58 22.66
N ASN A 153 -30.97 13.09 21.59
CA ASN A 153 -31.37 11.68 21.44
C ASN A 153 -30.22 10.87 20.87
N SER A 154 -29.52 10.12 21.74
CA SER A 154 -28.42 9.22 21.41
C SER A 154 -28.76 8.21 20.29
N TYR A 155 -30.03 7.82 20.17
CA TYR A 155 -30.53 6.93 19.12
C TYR A 155 -30.41 7.51 17.70
N GLY A 156 -30.53 8.83 17.54
CA GLY A 156 -30.45 9.48 16.23
C GLY A 156 -29.05 9.38 15.60
N ILE A 157 -28.01 9.42 16.44
CA ILE A 157 -26.62 9.32 16.00
C ILE A 157 -26.30 7.89 15.53
N VAL A 158 -26.77 6.87 16.25
CA VAL A 158 -26.51 5.46 15.90
C VAL A 158 -27.21 5.08 14.59
N VAL A 159 -28.48 5.45 14.43
CA VAL A 159 -29.24 5.19 13.20
C VAL A 159 -28.61 5.92 12.01
N TYR A 160 -28.13 7.15 12.21
CA TYR A 160 -27.44 7.89 11.16
C TYR A 160 -26.10 7.24 10.76
N LEU A 161 -25.28 6.81 11.72
CA LEU A 161 -24.01 6.13 11.40
C LEU A 161 -24.27 4.85 10.60
N LEU A 162 -25.31 4.09 10.93
CA LEU A 162 -25.71 2.91 10.16
C LEU A 162 -26.16 3.29 8.74
N ILE A 163 -26.99 4.33 8.60
CA ILE A 163 -27.44 4.82 7.28
C ILE A 163 -26.26 5.34 6.47
N LEU A 164 -25.31 6.05 7.08
CA LEU A 164 -24.11 6.56 6.43
C LEU A 164 -23.22 5.41 5.95
N PHE A 165 -23.03 4.37 6.76
CA PHE A 165 -22.33 3.15 6.33
C PHE A 165 -23.02 2.46 5.16
N ILE A 166 -24.35 2.38 5.17
CA ILE A 166 -25.14 1.80 4.06
C ILE A 166 -25.01 2.66 2.80
N ILE A 167 -25.10 3.99 2.92
CA ILE A 167 -24.95 4.92 1.79
C ILE A 167 -23.54 4.84 1.21
N VAL A 168 -22.51 4.79 2.05
CA VAL A 168 -21.12 4.61 1.60
C VAL A 168 -20.94 3.28 0.87
N ALA A 169 -21.47 2.19 1.43
CA ALA A 169 -21.43 0.87 0.79
C ALA A 169 -22.22 0.83 -0.53
N LEU A 170 -23.35 1.54 -0.62
CA LEU A 170 -24.14 1.64 -1.84
C LEU A 170 -23.47 2.53 -2.89
N LEU A 171 -22.87 3.66 -2.50
CA LEU A 171 -22.09 4.52 -3.40
C LEU A 171 -20.89 3.75 -3.95
N ASP A 172 -20.19 2.97 -3.12
CA ASP A 172 -19.13 2.07 -3.53
C ASP A 172 -19.62 1.08 -4.60
N LYS A 173 -20.74 0.41 -4.34
CA LYS A 173 -21.32 -0.58 -5.26
C LYS A 173 -21.93 0.02 -6.54
N PHE A 174 -22.56 1.19 -6.47
CA PHE A 174 -23.33 1.75 -7.59
C PHE A 174 -22.63 2.83 -8.38
N ILE A 175 -21.70 3.58 -7.79
CA ILE A 175 -20.95 4.62 -8.52
C ILE A 175 -19.63 4.04 -9.00
N PHE A 176 -18.88 3.37 -8.14
CA PHE A 176 -17.54 2.92 -8.51
C PHE A 176 -17.58 1.66 -9.40
N MET A 177 -18.51 0.73 -9.17
CA MET A 177 -18.59 -0.50 -9.98
C MET A 177 -18.91 -0.27 -11.48
N PRO A 178 -19.88 0.60 -11.88
CA PRO A 178 -20.15 0.84 -13.30
C PRO A 178 -19.16 1.80 -13.97
N ILE A 179 -18.52 2.72 -13.24
CA ILE A 179 -17.45 3.56 -13.80
C ILE A 179 -16.23 2.70 -14.15
N VAL A 180 -15.95 1.67 -13.36
CA VAL A 180 -14.92 0.66 -13.67
C VAL A 180 -15.33 -0.20 -14.88
N LYS A 181 -16.62 -0.58 -15.00
CA LYS A 181 -17.10 -1.36 -16.15
C LYS A 181 -17.19 -0.60 -17.47
N ARG A 182 -17.31 0.74 -17.46
CA ARG A 182 -17.43 1.56 -18.70
C ARG A 182 -16.09 1.96 -19.34
N LYS A 183 -14.96 1.67 -18.69
CA LYS A 183 -13.61 1.91 -19.23
C LYS A 183 -12.89 0.61 -19.63
N MET A 184 -13.59 -0.51 -19.56
CA MET A 184 -13.33 -1.73 -20.34
C MET A 184 -14.04 -1.60 -21.68
#